data_AF-A0A0C9VLF2-F1
#
_entry.id   AF-A0A0C9VLF2-F1
#
_cell.length_a   1.000
_cell.length_b   1.000
_cell.length_c   1.000
_cell.angle_alpha   90.00
_cell.angle_beta   90.00
_cell.angle_gamma   90.00
#
_symmetry.space_group_name_H-M   'P 1'
#
loop_
_entity.id
_entity.type
_entity.pdbx_description
1 polymer ?
#
loop_
_entity_poly.entity_id
_entity_poly.type
_entity_poly.pdbx_seq_one_letter_code
_entity_poly.pdbx_strand_id
1 'polypeptide(L)'
;MKKHPSKPTGNSKQQEATDRWLSKPGIRKAQNEKARIRMQREKAMPVPSHRSPRTNSSTSLQPVRTLIAHWKMEWASEDVWAREYNLMRTRVYEQGESSVKGFWNGTRDHASEGREIIDKIMEFICHTKRGGDDHQHANLVEACNMLLSTVLETKFFECQAEFYDEQCSSCLC
;
A
#
# COMPACT_ATOMS: atom_id res chain seq x y z
N MET A 1 34.25 -48.21 -15.79
CA MET A 1 33.66 -46.85 -15.83
C MET A 1 32.54 -46.76 -14.81
N LYS A 2 32.69 -45.99 -13.73
CA LYS A 2 31.67 -45.83 -12.68
C LYS A 2 30.71 -44.71 -13.09
N LYS A 3 29.41 -45.01 -13.28
CA LYS A 3 28.36 -44.01 -13.55
C LYS A 3 28.05 -43.26 -12.26
N HIS A 4 28.27 -41.95 -12.22
CA HIS A 4 27.77 -41.09 -11.16
C HIS A 4 26.29 -40.77 -11.38
N PRO A 5 25.43 -40.83 -10.34
CA PRO A 5 24.04 -40.42 -10.47
C PRO A 5 23.96 -38.89 -10.54
N SER A 6 23.29 -38.40 -11.58
CA SER A 6 22.96 -36.99 -11.81
C SER A 6 22.08 -36.44 -10.68
N LYS A 7 22.50 -35.33 -10.08
CA LYS A 7 21.74 -34.63 -9.01
C LYS A 7 20.37 -34.16 -9.53
N PRO A 8 19.28 -34.36 -8.77
CA PRO A 8 17.97 -33.85 -9.15
C PRO A 8 17.95 -32.32 -9.12
N THR A 9 17.38 -31.71 -10.16
CA THR A 9 17.22 -30.27 -10.33
C THR A 9 16.25 -29.70 -9.29
N GLY A 10 16.41 -28.42 -8.93
CA GLY A 10 15.67 -27.77 -7.83
C GLY A 10 14.13 -27.86 -7.92
N ASN A 11 13.57 -27.92 -9.12
CA ASN A 11 12.13 -28.05 -9.35
C ASN A 11 11.56 -29.40 -8.91
N SER A 12 12.34 -30.49 -9.03
CA SER A 12 11.89 -31.84 -8.64
C SER A 12 11.71 -31.94 -7.13
N LYS A 13 12.59 -31.29 -6.35
CA LYS A 13 12.51 -31.27 -4.88
C LYS A 13 11.32 -30.46 -4.38
N GLN A 14 10.95 -29.38 -5.08
CA GLN A 14 9.79 -28.56 -4.72
C GLN A 14 8.47 -29.28 -5.03
N GLN A 15 8.40 -30.01 -6.15
CA GLN A 15 7.25 -30.83 -6.48
C GLN A 15 7.05 -31.95 -5.46
N GLU A 16 8.11 -32.68 -5.11
CA GLU A 16 8.04 -33.72 -4.08
C GLU A 16 7.63 -33.17 -2.71
N ALA A 17 8.11 -31.98 -2.31
CA ALA A 17 7.71 -31.34 -1.06
C ALA A 17 6.22 -30.94 -1.07
N THR A 18 5.74 -30.44 -2.21
CA THR A 18 4.33 -30.06 -2.40
C THR A 18 3.43 -31.29 -2.36
N ASP A 19 3.80 -32.35 -3.08
CA ASP A 19 3.06 -33.60 -3.13
C ASP A 19 3.04 -34.30 -1.76
N ARG A 20 4.17 -34.29 -1.04
CA ARG A 20 4.25 -34.82 0.32
C ARG A 20 3.40 -34.03 1.31
N TRP A 21 3.28 -32.71 1.12
CA TRP A 21 2.41 -31.86 1.94
C TRP A 21 0.93 -32.08 1.63
N LEU A 22 0.57 -32.18 0.35
CA LEU A 22 -0.81 -32.43 -0.11
C LEU A 22 -1.31 -33.85 0.19
N SER A 23 -0.40 -34.82 0.29
CA SER A 23 -0.71 -36.22 0.61
C SER A 23 -1.04 -36.44 2.09
N LYS A 24 -0.85 -35.43 2.95
CA LYS A 24 -1.24 -35.54 4.37
C LYS A 24 -2.77 -35.67 4.49
N PRO A 25 -3.27 -36.57 5.36
CA PRO A 25 -4.70 -36.76 5.54
C PRO A 25 -5.41 -35.44 5.88
N GLY A 26 -6.47 -35.11 5.13
CA GLY A 26 -7.31 -33.93 5.38
C GLY A 26 -6.84 -32.61 4.77
N ILE A 27 -5.55 -32.45 4.41
CA ILE A 27 -5.02 -31.19 3.85
C ILE A 27 -5.71 -30.79 2.54
N ARG A 28 -5.85 -31.74 1.61
CA ARG A 28 -6.47 -31.49 0.31
C ARG A 28 -7.94 -31.08 0.44
N LYS A 29 -8.68 -31.72 1.36
CA LYS A 29 -10.09 -31.40 1.64
C LYS A 29 -10.23 -30.00 2.28
N ALA A 30 -9.35 -29.67 3.22
CA ALA A 30 -9.34 -28.35 3.86
C ALA A 30 -9.00 -27.22 2.87
N GLN A 31 -8.06 -27.45 1.95
CA GLN A 31 -7.75 -26.48 0.89
C GLN A 31 -8.91 -26.29 -0.09
N ASN A 32 -9.54 -27.39 -0.53
CA ASN A 32 -10.69 -27.33 -1.42
C ASN A 32 -11.87 -26.59 -0.76
N GLU A 33 -12.11 -26.81 0.53
CA GLU A 33 -13.16 -26.11 1.26
C GLU A 33 -12.84 -24.62 1.43
N LYS A 34 -11.58 -24.28 1.71
CA LYS A 34 -11.13 -22.87 1.75
C LYS A 34 -11.30 -22.17 0.40
N ALA A 35 -11.04 -22.86 -0.70
CA ALA A 35 -11.28 -22.36 -2.05
C ALA A 35 -12.78 -22.16 -2.33
N ARG A 36 -13.61 -23.12 -1.89
CA ARG A 36 -15.08 -23.04 -2.00
C ARG A 36 -15.64 -21.84 -1.24
N ILE A 37 -15.16 -21.60 -0.02
CA ILE A 37 -15.55 -20.45 0.81
C ILE A 37 -15.15 -19.12 0.15
N ARG A 38 -13.96 -19.03 -0.46
CA ARG A 38 -13.55 -17.83 -1.23
C ARG A 38 -14.49 -17.55 -2.39
N MET A 39 -14.80 -18.57 -3.18
CA MET A 39 -15.73 -18.45 -4.32
C MET A 39 -17.14 -18.06 -3.88
N GLN A 40 -17.61 -18.55 -2.73
CA GLN A 40 -18.91 -18.15 -2.18
C GLN A 40 -18.90 -16.70 -1.67
N ARG A 41 -17.81 -16.25 -1.05
CA ARG A 41 -17.64 -14.84 -0.63
C ARG A 41 -17.60 -13.88 -1.83
N GLU A 42 -16.87 -14.25 -2.89
CA GLU A 42 -16.83 -13.46 -4.13
C GLU A 42 -18.19 -13.37 -4.82
N LYS A 43 -18.99 -14.45 -4.78
CA LYS A 43 -20.36 -14.45 -5.34
C LYS A 43 -21.37 -13.68 -4.49
N ALA A 44 -21.17 -13.60 -3.18
CA ALA A 44 -22.11 -12.96 -2.24
C ALA A 44 -21.89 -11.45 -2.10
N MET A 45 -20.74 -10.92 -2.52
CA MET A 45 -20.52 -9.48 -2.56
C MET A 45 -20.95 -8.94 -3.93
N PRO A 46 -21.97 -8.04 -4.01
CA PRO A 46 -22.19 -7.28 -5.22
C PRO A 46 -20.94 -6.43 -5.43
N VAL A 47 -20.16 -6.75 -6.46
CA VAL A 47 -19.09 -5.87 -6.94
C VAL A 47 -19.75 -4.52 -7.23
N PRO A 48 -19.35 -3.42 -6.56
CA PRO A 48 -19.82 -2.11 -6.96
C PRO A 48 -19.44 -1.92 -8.41
N SER A 49 -20.44 -1.93 -9.30
CA SER A 49 -20.26 -1.60 -10.70
C SER A 49 -20.07 -0.09 -10.80
N HIS A 50 -18.94 0.40 -10.30
CA HIS A 50 -18.39 1.68 -10.73
C HIS A 50 -17.81 1.47 -12.12
N ARG A 51 -18.71 1.35 -13.10
CA ARG A 51 -18.37 1.65 -14.49
C ARG A 51 -18.20 3.16 -14.55
N SER A 52 -17.08 3.64 -14.04
CA SER A 52 -16.63 5.00 -14.30
C SER A 52 -16.63 5.20 -15.81
N PRO A 53 -17.06 6.38 -16.30
CA PRO A 53 -16.91 6.73 -17.71
C PRO A 53 -15.48 6.40 -18.11
N ARG A 54 -15.33 5.67 -19.21
CA ARG A 54 -14.04 5.24 -19.75
C ARG A 54 -13.32 6.48 -20.25
N THR A 55 -12.76 7.26 -19.34
CA THR A 55 -11.80 8.31 -19.65
C THR A 55 -10.60 7.60 -20.24
N ASN A 56 -10.15 8.06 -21.41
CA ASN A 56 -8.98 7.52 -22.10
C ASN A 56 -7.82 7.43 -21.09
N SER A 57 -7.57 6.23 -20.57
CA SER A 57 -6.59 5.99 -19.53
C SER A 57 -5.24 6.25 -20.16
N SER A 58 -4.70 7.44 -19.91
CA SER A 58 -3.30 7.73 -20.18
C SER A 58 -2.49 6.67 -19.44
N THR A 59 -1.73 5.85 -20.17
CA THR A 59 -0.78 4.87 -19.61
C THR A 59 0.39 5.54 -18.89
N SER A 60 0.32 6.86 -18.66
CA SER A 60 1.37 7.68 -18.09
C SER A 60 1.21 7.82 -16.59
N LEU A 61 2.28 7.55 -15.87
CA LEU A 61 2.42 7.85 -14.44
C LEU A 61 2.64 9.34 -14.15
N GLN A 62 2.86 10.17 -15.17
CA GLN A 62 3.25 11.57 -14.97
C GLN A 62 2.28 12.38 -14.10
N PRO A 63 0.94 12.25 -14.24
CA PRO A 63 0.03 12.97 -13.35
C PRO A 63 0.21 12.59 -11.88
N VAL A 64 0.46 11.30 -11.60
CA VAL A 64 0.68 10.78 -10.25
C VAL A 64 2.00 11.30 -9.69
N ARG A 65 3.07 11.32 -10.51
CA ARG A 65 4.36 11.91 -10.10
C ARG A 65 4.20 13.37 -9.68
N THR A 66 3.46 14.16 -10.47
CA THR A 66 3.22 15.57 -10.17
C THR A 66 2.43 15.74 -8.89
N LEU A 67 1.45 14.88 -8.60
CA LEU A 67 0.72 14.92 -7.34
C LEU A 67 1.64 14.61 -6.15
N ILE A 68 2.43 13.54 -6.23
CA ILE A 68 3.38 13.18 -5.18
C ILE A 68 4.41 14.28 -4.95
N ALA A 69 4.94 14.89 -6.00
CA ALA A 69 5.95 15.95 -5.88
C ALA A 69 5.44 17.20 -5.14
N HIS A 70 4.14 17.52 -5.25
CA HIS A 70 3.56 18.65 -4.52
C HIS A 70 3.10 18.27 -3.10
N TRP A 71 2.65 17.03 -2.93
CA TRP A 71 2.15 16.54 -1.66
C TRP A 71 3.27 16.18 -0.68
N LYS A 72 4.34 15.54 -1.17
CA LYS A 72 5.38 14.95 -0.33
C LYS A 72 6.10 16.00 0.50
N MET A 73 6.31 15.69 1.79
CA MET A 73 7.22 16.47 2.63
C MET A 73 8.67 16.20 2.24
N GLU A 74 9.42 17.29 2.06
CA GLU A 74 10.88 17.28 1.83
C GLU A 74 11.64 17.02 3.15
N TRP A 75 11.26 15.95 3.84
CA TRP A 75 12.06 15.40 4.93
C TRP A 75 13.10 14.45 4.37
N ALA A 76 14.17 14.23 5.14
CA ALA A 76 15.16 13.22 4.80
C ALA A 76 14.57 11.80 4.99
N SER A 77 15.37 10.84 5.42
CA SER A 77 14.93 9.45 5.59
C SER A 77 13.85 9.27 6.67
N GLU A 78 13.10 8.17 6.58
CA GLU A 78 11.96 7.87 7.47
C GLU A 78 12.32 7.89 8.97
N ASP A 79 13.56 7.55 9.32
CA ASP A 79 14.05 7.56 10.69
C ASP A 79 14.07 8.95 11.33
N VAL A 80 14.05 10.03 10.52
CA VAL A 80 14.04 11.40 11.03
C VAL A 80 12.64 12.01 11.13
N TRP A 81 11.61 11.40 10.52
CA TRP A 81 10.29 12.00 10.40
C TRP A 81 9.68 12.41 11.75
N ALA A 82 9.73 11.51 12.74
CA ALA A 82 9.21 11.79 14.07
C ALA A 82 9.90 12.99 14.73
N ARG A 83 11.22 13.13 14.55
CA ARG A 83 11.98 14.26 15.09
C ARG A 83 11.59 15.57 14.41
N GLU A 84 11.60 15.59 13.08
CA GLU A 84 11.27 16.80 12.30
C GLU A 84 9.83 17.25 12.56
N TYR A 85 8.88 16.30 12.60
CA TYR A 85 7.49 16.58 12.94
C TYR A 85 7.35 17.18 14.34
N ASN A 86 8.04 16.62 15.34
CA ASN A 86 8.02 17.14 16.71
C ASN A 86 8.65 18.55 16.82
N LEU A 87 9.68 18.85 16.03
CA LEU A 87 10.26 20.19 15.97
C LEU A 87 9.27 21.21 15.42
N MET A 88 8.58 20.88 14.31
CA MET A 88 7.53 21.74 13.77
C MET A 88 6.39 21.92 14.75
N ARG A 89 5.93 20.84 15.37
CA ARG A 89 4.88 20.88 16.39
C ARG A 89 5.29 21.83 17.53
N THR A 90 6.47 21.67 18.10
CA THR A 90 6.96 22.52 19.20
C THR A 90 6.93 24.01 18.83
N ARG A 91 7.44 24.37 17.65
CA ARG A 91 7.43 25.75 17.14
C ARG A 91 6.02 26.31 16.98
N VAL A 92 5.07 25.48 16.56
CA VAL A 92 3.67 25.90 16.40
C VAL A 92 3.02 26.16 17.76
N TYR A 93 3.31 25.33 18.77
CA TYR A 93 2.80 25.56 20.14
C TYR A 93 3.31 26.88 20.73
N GLU A 94 4.53 27.28 20.41
CA GLU A 94 5.09 28.58 20.80
C GLU A 94 4.38 29.79 20.14
N GLN A 95 3.67 29.57 19.03
CA GLN A 95 2.98 30.62 18.27
C GLN A 95 1.52 30.84 18.71
N GLY A 96 1.00 30.01 19.60
CA GLY A 96 -0.34 30.13 20.16
C GLY A 96 -1.42 29.28 19.47
N GLU A 97 -2.62 29.32 20.04
CA GLU A 97 -3.70 28.35 19.79
C GLU A 97 -4.19 28.29 18.34
N SER A 98 -4.29 29.44 17.66
CA SER A 98 -4.74 29.48 16.25
C SER A 98 -3.77 28.72 15.33
N SER A 99 -2.47 28.84 15.57
CA SER A 99 -1.44 28.12 14.82
C SER A 99 -1.49 26.62 15.10
N VAL A 100 -1.72 26.23 16.36
CA VAL A 100 -1.88 24.81 16.76
C VAL A 100 -3.05 24.17 16.02
N LYS A 101 -4.22 24.83 16.01
CA LYS A 101 -5.39 24.33 15.28
C LYS A 101 -5.12 24.19 13.78
N GLY A 102 -4.46 25.17 13.17
CA GLY A 102 -4.07 25.13 11.76
C GLY A 102 -3.14 23.97 11.44
N PHE A 103 -2.13 23.72 12.29
CA PHE A 103 -1.19 22.62 12.13
C PHE A 103 -1.87 21.23 12.18
N TRP A 104 -2.80 21.03 13.11
CA TRP A 104 -3.53 19.76 13.20
C TRP A 104 -4.50 19.55 12.05
N ASN A 105 -5.15 20.62 11.56
CA ASN A 105 -5.92 20.55 10.32
C ASN A 105 -5.03 20.18 9.14
N GLY A 106 -3.89 20.86 8.97
CA GLY A 106 -2.93 20.51 7.91
C GLY A 106 -2.41 19.08 8.00
N THR A 107 -2.21 18.55 9.22
CA THR A 107 -1.83 17.13 9.43
C THR A 107 -2.92 16.18 8.91
N ARG A 108 -4.20 16.47 9.19
CA ARG A 108 -5.33 15.67 8.70
C ARG A 108 -5.51 15.79 7.20
N ASP A 109 -5.38 17.00 6.66
CA ASP A 109 -5.51 17.29 5.24
C ASP A 109 -4.42 16.55 4.46
N HIS A 110 -3.17 16.60 4.91
CA HIS A 110 -2.04 15.86 4.33
C HIS A 110 -2.29 14.35 4.28
N ALA A 111 -2.78 13.77 5.38
CA ALA A 111 -3.16 12.36 5.43
C ALA A 111 -4.30 12.04 4.45
N SER A 112 -5.29 12.93 4.31
CA SER A 112 -6.41 12.72 3.38
C SER A 112 -5.97 12.79 1.93
N GLU A 113 -5.18 13.78 1.56
CA GLU A 113 -4.61 13.92 0.22
C GLU A 113 -3.73 12.70 -0.13
N GLY A 114 -2.96 12.21 0.83
CA GLY A 114 -2.16 10.99 0.67
C GLY A 114 -3.01 9.77 0.30
N ARG A 115 -4.17 9.59 0.94
CA ARG A 115 -5.13 8.51 0.58
C ARG A 115 -5.65 8.65 -0.85
N GLU A 116 -5.99 9.86 -1.29
CA GLU A 116 -6.44 10.08 -2.66
C GLU A 116 -5.34 9.78 -3.70
N ILE A 117 -4.08 10.07 -3.37
CA ILE A 117 -2.94 9.71 -4.22
C ILE A 117 -2.76 8.19 -4.27
N ILE A 118 -2.87 7.51 -3.12
CA ILE A 118 -2.84 6.04 -3.04
C ILE A 118 -3.90 5.42 -3.95
N ASP A 119 -5.14 5.93 -3.91
CA ASP A 119 -6.23 5.44 -4.76
C ASP A 119 -5.90 5.59 -6.25
N LYS A 120 -5.32 6.73 -6.66
CA LYS A 120 -4.89 6.96 -8.06
C LYS A 120 -3.76 6.01 -8.47
N ILE A 121 -2.80 5.73 -7.59
CA ILE A 121 -1.73 4.75 -7.85
C ILE A 121 -2.33 3.34 -7.99
N MET A 122 -3.23 2.97 -7.10
CA MET A 122 -3.90 1.67 -7.12
C MET A 122 -4.78 1.50 -8.37
N GLU A 123 -5.46 2.56 -8.80
CA GLU A 123 -6.19 2.59 -10.07
C GLU A 123 -5.25 2.32 -11.25
N PHE A 124 -4.11 3.00 -11.32
CA PHE A 124 -3.10 2.78 -12.35
C PHE A 124 -2.62 1.32 -12.37
N ILE A 125 -2.28 0.75 -11.20
CA ILE A 125 -1.79 -0.63 -11.07
C ILE A 125 -2.87 -1.62 -11.52
N CYS A 126 -4.13 -1.43 -11.08
CA CYS A 126 -5.24 -2.31 -11.42
C CYS A 126 -5.58 -2.32 -12.92
N HIS A 127 -5.40 -1.18 -13.60
CA HIS A 127 -5.69 -1.05 -15.03
C HIS A 127 -4.51 -1.42 -15.94
N THR A 128 -3.32 -1.60 -15.38
CA THR A 128 -2.15 -2.01 -16.16
C THR A 128 -2.17 -3.51 -16.43
N LYS A 129 -2.05 -3.89 -17.71
CA LYS A 129 -2.12 -5.30 -18.15
C LYS A 129 -0.93 -6.10 -17.64
N ARG A 130 -1.19 -7.30 -17.10
CA ARG A 130 -0.15 -8.28 -16.77
C ARG A 130 0.28 -9.02 -18.06
N GLY A 131 1.59 -9.16 -18.27
CA GLY A 131 2.15 -9.72 -19.51
C GLY A 131 2.51 -8.68 -20.59
N GLY A 132 2.64 -7.42 -20.18
CA GLY A 132 3.11 -6.31 -21.01
C GLY A 132 4.58 -6.39 -21.42
N ASP A 133 4.98 -5.45 -22.28
CA ASP A 133 6.39 -5.23 -22.62
C ASP A 133 7.21 -4.72 -21.42
N ASP A 134 8.53 -4.62 -21.60
CA ASP A 134 9.46 -4.15 -20.56
C ASP A 134 9.10 -2.75 -20.03
N HIS A 135 8.49 -1.90 -20.85
CA HIS A 135 8.06 -0.56 -20.43
C HIS A 135 6.88 -0.62 -19.47
N GLN A 136 5.88 -1.46 -19.73
CA GLN A 136 4.77 -1.69 -18.79
C GLN A 136 5.25 -2.30 -17.47
N HIS A 137 6.21 -3.22 -17.54
CA HIS A 137 6.84 -3.75 -16.33
C HIS A 137 7.58 -2.67 -15.53
N ALA A 138 8.36 -1.81 -16.19
CA ALA A 138 9.05 -0.69 -15.55
C ALA A 138 8.06 0.28 -14.88
N ASN A 139 6.98 0.65 -15.57
CA ASN A 139 5.94 1.51 -14.99
C ASN A 139 5.25 0.84 -13.79
N LEU A 140 4.99 -0.47 -13.81
CA LEU A 140 4.44 -1.18 -12.65
C LEU A 140 5.38 -1.16 -11.45
N VAL A 141 6.68 -1.42 -11.67
CA VAL A 141 7.68 -1.36 -10.60
C VAL A 141 7.73 0.04 -9.99
N GLU A 142 7.72 1.06 -10.84
CA GLU A 142 7.71 2.44 -10.37
C GLU A 142 6.44 2.80 -9.59
N ALA A 143 5.27 2.38 -10.08
CA ALA A 143 4.00 2.57 -9.38
C ALA A 143 4.00 1.92 -7.99
N CYS A 144 4.56 0.71 -7.86
CA CYS A 144 4.72 0.03 -6.57
C CYS A 144 5.66 0.79 -5.62
N ASN A 145 6.75 1.37 -6.13
CA ASN A 145 7.67 2.17 -5.32
C ASN A 145 7.02 3.48 -4.85
N MET A 146 6.29 4.16 -5.74
CA MET A 146 5.49 5.33 -5.40
C MET A 146 4.45 4.98 -4.34
N LEU A 147 3.72 3.87 -4.51
CA LEU A 147 2.74 3.40 -3.55
C LEU A 147 3.37 3.20 -2.16
N LEU A 148 4.51 2.52 -2.10
CA LEU A 148 5.21 2.28 -0.83
C LEU A 148 5.56 3.60 -0.13
N SER A 149 6.21 4.53 -0.84
CA SER A 149 6.59 5.82 -0.26
C SER A 149 5.36 6.62 0.19
N THR A 150 4.29 6.67 -0.61
CA THR A 150 3.08 7.42 -0.29
C THR A 150 2.34 6.80 0.90
N VAL A 151 2.24 5.46 0.97
CA VAL A 151 1.60 4.77 2.11
C VAL A 151 2.34 5.04 3.41
N LEU A 152 3.67 4.98 3.41
CA LEU A 152 4.47 5.18 4.62
C LEU A 152 4.27 6.59 5.19
N GLU A 153 4.38 7.61 4.34
CA GLU A 153 4.20 9.00 4.77
C GLU A 153 2.73 9.28 5.16
N THR A 154 1.76 8.79 4.39
CA THR A 154 0.33 8.91 4.74
C THR A 154 0.05 8.31 6.12
N LYS A 155 0.55 7.08 6.38
CA LYS A 155 0.36 6.40 7.65
C LYS A 155 1.04 7.12 8.81
N PHE A 156 2.21 7.71 8.57
CA PHE A 156 2.85 8.55 9.57
C PHE A 156 1.93 9.70 10.02
N PHE A 157 1.38 10.45 9.07
CA PHE A 157 0.49 11.59 9.36
C PHE A 157 -0.86 11.17 9.96
N GLU A 158 -1.44 10.04 9.53
CA GLU A 158 -2.64 9.48 10.16
C GLU A 158 -2.42 9.20 11.65
N CYS A 159 -1.31 8.54 12.00
CA CYS A 159 -0.96 8.28 13.39
C CYS A 159 -0.77 9.58 14.20
N GLN A 160 -0.20 10.63 13.60
CA GLN A 160 -0.05 11.91 14.30
C GLN A 160 -1.40 12.60 14.54
N ALA A 161 -2.32 12.53 13.57
CA ALA A 161 -3.66 13.10 13.70
C ALA A 161 -4.48 12.38 14.79
N GLU A 162 -4.45 11.05 14.81
CA GLU A 162 -5.15 10.23 15.82
C GLU A 162 -4.65 10.54 17.24
N PHE A 163 -3.33 10.67 17.42
CA PHE A 163 -2.72 11.00 18.71
C PHE A 163 -3.23 12.32 19.31
N TYR A 164 -3.47 13.33 18.46
CA TYR A 164 -4.02 14.61 18.93
C TYR A 164 -5.50 14.48 19.35
N ASP A 165 -6.30 13.78 18.57
CA ASP A 165 -7.73 13.62 18.85
C ASP A 165 -7.94 12.87 20.19
N GLU A 166 -7.07 11.91 20.52
CA GLU A 166 -7.04 11.25 21.83
C GLU A 166 -6.67 12.22 22.97
N GLN A 167 -5.64 13.04 22.79
CA GLN A 167 -5.23 14.02 23.81
C GLN A 167 -6.29 15.09 24.06
N CYS A 168 -6.89 15.66 23.02
CA CYS A 168 -7.95 16.65 23.17
C CYS A 168 -9.20 16.07 23.84
N SER A 169 -9.54 14.82 23.55
CA SER A 169 -10.67 14.13 24.20
C SER A 169 -10.41 13.91 25.70
N SER A 170 -9.16 13.69 26.11
CA SER A 170 -8.78 13.52 27.52
C SER A 170 -8.75 14.83 28.33
N CYS A 171 -8.61 15.98 27.68
CA CYS A 171 -8.58 17.31 28.32
C CYS A 171 -9.97 17.93 28.54
N LEU A 172 -11.04 17.28 28.06
CA LEU A 172 -12.44 17.71 28.20
C LEU A 172 -13.19 16.99 29.34
N CYS A 173 -12.46 16.33 30.25
CA CYS A 173 -12.99 15.64 31.43
C CYS A 173 -12.59 16.36 32.73
#